data_AF-Q2FT78-F1
#
_entry.id   AF-Q2FT78-F1
#
_cell.length_a   1.000
_cell.length_b   1.000
_cell.length_c   1.000
_cell.angle_alpha   90.00
_cell.angle_beta   90.00
_cell.angle_gamma   90.00
#
_symmetry.space_group_name_H-M   'P 1'
#
loop_
_entity.id
_entity.type
_entity.pdbx_description
1 polymer ?
#
loop_
_entity_poly.entity_id
_entity_poly.type
_entity_poly.pdbx_seq_one_letter_code
_entity_poly.pdbx_strand_id
1 'polypeptide(L)'
;MADEKQVEAIKGGVASWNQWKAENPRKRPDLRGAHLTGLSLDGINLNGARLSETDFEFSSLRKANFAGADLTRANLSNTDLTDAIFLNANLQGARLTGATVTRADFRGANVAGADLRQIKRGL
;
A
#
# COMPACT_ATOMS: atom_id res chain seq x y z
N MET A 1 15.35 4.42 5.13
CA MET A 1 14.49 4.88 6.22
C MET A 1 13.46 5.82 5.61
N ALA A 2 12.21 5.73 6.03
CA ALA A 2 11.14 6.58 5.52
C ALA A 2 11.48 8.07 5.71
N ASP A 3 11.06 8.89 4.75
CA ASP A 3 11.14 10.35 4.86
C ASP A 3 10.06 10.83 5.84
N GLU A 4 10.47 11.47 6.94
CA GLU A 4 9.55 11.93 8.00
C GLU A 4 8.45 12.84 7.46
N LYS A 5 8.75 13.73 6.49
CA LYS A 5 7.74 14.61 5.92
C LYS A 5 6.71 13.84 5.10
N GLN A 6 7.13 12.75 4.47
CA GLN A 6 6.23 11.86 3.74
C GLN A 6 5.33 11.07 4.70
N VAL A 7 5.90 10.59 5.80
CA VAL A 7 5.15 9.88 6.85
C VAL A 7 4.10 10.80 7.48
N GLU A 8 4.46 12.03 7.81
CA GLU A 8 3.49 12.99 8.34
C GLU A 8 2.42 13.36 7.30
N ALA A 9 2.79 13.54 6.04
CA ALA A 9 1.84 13.83 4.97
C ALA A 9 0.81 12.69 4.78
N ILE A 10 1.25 11.42 4.79
CA ILE A 10 0.32 10.29 4.62
C ILE A 10 -0.52 10.04 5.88
N LYS A 11 0.01 10.29 7.09
CA LYS A 11 -0.76 10.22 8.34
C LYS A 11 -1.86 11.28 8.41
N GLY A 12 -1.68 12.43 7.75
CA GLY A 12 -2.73 13.43 7.53
C GLY A 12 -3.83 12.98 6.57
N GLY A 13 -3.72 11.79 5.97
CA GLY A 13 -4.70 11.21 5.05
C GLY A 13 -4.47 11.61 3.59
N VAL A 14 -5.41 11.23 2.74
CA VAL A 14 -5.29 11.33 1.28
C VAL A 14 -5.13 12.79 0.79
N ALA A 15 -5.81 13.74 1.45
CA ALA A 15 -5.70 15.16 1.10
C ALA A 15 -4.29 15.71 1.36
N SER A 16 -3.74 15.47 2.55
CA SER A 16 -2.38 15.85 2.92
C SER A 16 -1.33 15.17 2.04
N TRP A 17 -1.53 13.89 1.71
CA TRP A 17 -0.67 13.18 0.77
C TRP A 17 -0.68 13.79 -0.63
N ASN A 18 -1.85 14.19 -1.13
CA ASN A 18 -1.98 14.82 -2.44
C ASN A 18 -1.33 16.21 -2.47
N GLN A 19 -1.43 16.99 -1.39
CA GLN A 19 -0.72 18.25 -1.25
C GLN A 19 0.81 18.02 -1.29
N TRP A 20 1.32 17.07 -0.50
CA TRP A 20 2.76 16.77 -0.50
C TRP A 20 3.26 16.37 -1.90
N LYS A 21 2.52 15.55 -2.65
CA LYS A 21 2.89 15.19 -4.03
C LYS A 21 2.88 16.38 -4.98
N ALA A 22 1.92 17.30 -4.84
CA ALA A 22 1.85 18.50 -5.66
C ALA A 22 3.06 19.42 -5.42
N GLU A 23 3.52 19.51 -4.17
CA GLU A 23 4.71 20.27 -3.79
C GLU A 23 6.03 19.55 -4.16
N ASN A 24 5.99 18.23 -4.34
CA ASN A 24 7.17 17.39 -4.58
C ASN A 24 7.06 16.50 -5.84
N PRO A 25 6.75 17.06 -7.04
CA PRO A 25 6.39 16.27 -8.22
C PRO A 25 7.51 15.39 -8.77
N ARG A 26 8.78 15.70 -8.44
CA ARG A 26 9.96 14.94 -8.87
C ARG A 26 10.45 13.93 -7.83
N LYS A 27 9.87 13.95 -6.62
CA LYS A 27 10.29 13.01 -5.56
C LYS A 27 9.50 11.72 -5.70
N ARG A 28 10.23 10.62 -5.75
CA ARG A 28 9.65 9.29 -5.59
C ARG A 28 9.21 9.10 -4.13
N PRO A 29 7.97 8.67 -3.86
CA PRO A 29 7.54 8.32 -2.51
C PRO A 29 8.43 7.24 -1.88
N ASP A 30 8.86 7.46 -0.64
CA ASP A 30 9.67 6.57 0.18
C ASP A 30 9.12 6.52 1.61
N LEU A 31 8.35 5.46 1.88
CA LEU A 31 7.71 5.17 3.16
C LEU A 31 8.22 3.83 3.74
N ARG A 32 9.44 3.41 3.37
CA ARG A 32 10.01 2.12 3.80
C ARG A 32 10.10 2.04 5.32
N GLY A 33 9.50 1.00 5.89
CA GLY A 33 9.44 0.80 7.35
C GLY A 33 8.49 1.76 8.09
N ALA A 34 7.69 2.57 7.39
CA ALA A 34 6.73 3.46 8.05
C ALA A 34 5.61 2.67 8.74
N HIS A 35 5.17 3.14 9.89
CA HIS A 35 4.00 2.61 10.60
C HIS A 35 2.76 3.43 10.22
N LEU A 36 1.87 2.80 9.45
CA LEU A 36 0.66 3.38 8.86
C LEU A 36 -0.59 2.56 9.22
N THR A 37 -0.52 1.81 10.31
CA THR A 37 -1.56 0.93 10.84
C THR A 37 -2.87 1.69 11.09
N GLY A 38 -4.00 1.10 10.67
CA GLY A 38 -5.35 1.59 10.96
C GLY A 38 -5.75 2.89 10.27
N LEU A 39 -5.00 3.37 9.27
CA LEU A 39 -5.34 4.61 8.58
C LEU A 39 -6.47 4.40 7.55
N SER A 40 -7.24 5.45 7.30
CA SER A 40 -8.19 5.51 6.18
C SER A 40 -7.53 6.21 4.99
N LEU A 41 -7.11 5.40 4.01
CA LEU A 41 -6.33 5.82 2.84
C LEU A 41 -7.01 5.40 1.53
N ASP A 42 -8.35 5.38 1.52
CA ASP A 42 -9.14 5.02 0.35
C ASP A 42 -8.82 5.94 -0.85
N GLY A 43 -8.50 5.33 -2.00
CA GLY A 43 -8.14 6.03 -3.23
C GLY A 43 -6.74 6.64 -3.22
N ILE A 44 -5.90 6.36 -2.21
CA ILE A 44 -4.55 6.90 -2.18
C ILE A 44 -3.74 6.45 -3.40
N ASN A 45 -2.98 7.37 -3.99
CA ASN A 45 -2.05 7.05 -5.06
C ASN A 45 -0.62 6.98 -4.53
N LEU A 46 -0.09 5.75 -4.47
CA LEU A 46 1.25 5.32 -4.09
C LEU A 46 1.97 4.61 -5.26
N ASN A 47 1.63 4.97 -6.50
CA ASN A 47 2.25 4.43 -7.70
C ASN A 47 3.78 4.58 -7.64
N GLY A 48 4.50 3.49 -7.92
CA GLY A 48 5.96 3.45 -7.91
C GLY A 48 6.61 3.68 -6.54
N ALA A 49 5.84 3.80 -5.45
CA ALA A 49 6.38 4.10 -4.12
C ALA A 49 7.34 3.01 -3.61
N ARG A 50 8.26 3.39 -2.73
CA ARG A 50 9.08 2.45 -1.94
C ARG A 50 8.36 2.21 -0.62
N LEU A 51 7.77 1.03 -0.47
CA LEU A 51 6.92 0.61 0.65
C LEU A 51 7.43 -0.69 1.30
N SER A 52 8.70 -1.03 1.08
CA SER A 52 9.28 -2.24 1.67
C SER A 52 9.22 -2.14 3.19
N GLU A 53 8.75 -3.21 3.85
CA GLU A 53 8.59 -3.30 5.31
C GLU A 53 7.61 -2.26 5.91
N THR A 54 6.82 -1.56 5.10
CA THR A 54 5.77 -0.65 5.60
C THR A 54 4.64 -1.43 6.27
N ASP A 55 4.15 -0.94 7.40
CA ASP A 55 3.03 -1.54 8.12
C ASP A 55 1.74 -0.79 7.83
N PHE A 56 0.82 -1.45 7.12
CA PHE A 56 -0.52 -0.97 6.80
C PHE A 56 -1.61 -1.73 7.57
N GLU A 57 -1.28 -2.58 8.54
CA GLU A 57 -2.25 -3.47 9.18
C GLU A 57 -3.53 -2.74 9.61
N PHE A 58 -4.69 -3.37 9.40
CA PHE A 58 -6.02 -2.79 9.69
C PHE A 58 -6.41 -1.52 8.90
N SER A 59 -5.60 -1.04 7.95
CA SER A 59 -5.93 0.16 7.16
C SER A 59 -7.03 -0.10 6.12
N SER A 60 -7.80 0.94 5.82
CA SER A 60 -8.65 0.98 4.62
C SER A 60 -7.85 1.52 3.46
N LEU A 61 -7.71 0.72 2.41
CA LEU A 61 -6.91 0.98 1.21
C LEU A 61 -7.75 0.69 -0.04
N ARG A 62 -9.07 0.93 0.04
CA ARG A 62 -9.99 0.66 -1.07
C ARG A 62 -9.61 1.54 -2.24
N LYS A 63 -9.56 1.01 -3.45
CA LYS A 63 -9.18 1.75 -4.67
C LYS A 63 -7.78 2.38 -4.62
N ALA A 64 -6.92 1.96 -3.69
CA ALA A 64 -5.55 2.46 -3.61
C ALA A 64 -4.76 2.02 -4.85
N ASN A 65 -3.90 2.91 -5.36
CA ASN A 65 -3.02 2.62 -6.49
C ASN A 65 -1.59 2.35 -5.99
N PHE A 66 -1.18 1.09 -6.07
CA PHE A 66 0.16 0.59 -5.79
C PHE A 66 0.90 0.10 -7.05
N ALA A 67 0.45 0.47 -8.26
CA ALA A 67 1.07 -0.01 -9.48
C ALA A 67 2.58 0.31 -9.50
N GLY A 68 3.42 -0.68 -9.82
CA GLY A 68 4.88 -0.58 -9.82
C GLY A 68 5.53 -0.30 -8.46
N ALA A 69 4.79 -0.33 -7.35
CA ALA A 69 5.33 -0.09 -6.02
C ALA A 69 6.16 -1.30 -5.53
N ASP A 70 7.13 -1.03 -4.67
CA ASP A 70 7.88 -2.05 -3.95
C ASP A 70 7.27 -2.23 -2.56
N LEU A 71 6.50 -3.29 -2.37
CA LEU A 71 5.84 -3.73 -1.14
C LEU A 71 6.55 -4.94 -0.52
N THR A 72 7.83 -5.14 -0.82
CA THR A 72 8.60 -6.28 -0.29
C THR A 72 8.50 -6.34 1.23
N ARG A 73 8.04 -7.47 1.77
CA ARG A 73 7.82 -7.68 3.22
C ARG A 73 6.90 -6.65 3.90
N ALA A 74 6.07 -5.92 3.14
CA ALA A 74 5.06 -5.03 3.72
C ALA A 74 4.01 -5.83 4.51
N ASN A 75 3.49 -5.25 5.58
CA ASN A 75 2.37 -5.82 6.34
C ASN A 75 1.06 -5.21 5.84
N LEU A 76 0.28 -6.00 5.12
CA LEU A 76 -1.07 -5.69 4.64
C LEU A 76 -2.10 -6.61 5.32
N SER A 77 -1.80 -7.12 6.52
CA SER A 77 -2.72 -8.01 7.24
C SER A 77 -3.99 -7.25 7.63
N ASN A 78 -5.15 -7.91 7.52
CA ASN A 78 -6.45 -7.35 7.87
C ASN A 78 -6.84 -6.03 7.17
N THR A 79 -6.18 -5.66 6.06
CA THR A 79 -6.52 -4.46 5.30
C THR A 79 -7.72 -4.68 4.38
N ASP A 80 -8.46 -3.61 4.09
CA ASP A 80 -9.41 -3.61 2.98
C ASP A 80 -8.76 -3.08 1.70
N LEU A 81 -8.45 -3.99 0.78
CA LEU A 81 -7.84 -3.73 -0.54
C LEU A 81 -8.88 -3.86 -1.67
N THR A 82 -10.17 -3.71 -1.37
CA THR A 82 -11.22 -3.77 -2.39
C THR A 82 -10.94 -2.76 -3.50
N ASP A 83 -10.94 -3.22 -4.75
CA ASP A 83 -10.62 -2.42 -5.95
C ASP A 83 -9.18 -1.84 -5.99
N ALA A 84 -8.25 -2.30 -5.14
CA ALA A 84 -6.86 -1.81 -5.16
C ALA A 84 -6.08 -2.30 -6.41
N ILE A 85 -5.12 -1.48 -6.88
CA ILE A 85 -4.33 -1.76 -8.08
C ILE A 85 -2.90 -2.10 -7.68
N PHE A 86 -2.45 -3.32 -7.97
CA PHE A 86 -1.09 -3.82 -7.75
C PHE A 86 -0.37 -4.16 -9.07
N LEU A 87 -0.79 -3.60 -10.20
CA LEU A 87 -0.22 -3.86 -11.52
C LEU A 87 1.32 -3.71 -11.49
N ASN A 88 2.05 -4.80 -11.82
CA ASN A 88 3.52 -4.86 -11.80
C ASN A 88 4.18 -4.49 -10.46
N ALA A 89 3.46 -4.55 -9.33
CA ALA A 89 4.01 -4.30 -8.01
C ALA A 89 4.84 -5.49 -7.50
N ASN A 90 5.81 -5.24 -6.63
CA ASN A 90 6.55 -6.30 -5.95
C ASN A 90 6.02 -6.52 -4.54
N LEU A 91 5.31 -7.62 -4.29
CA LEU A 91 4.81 -8.05 -2.99
C LEU A 91 5.59 -9.24 -2.42
N GLN A 92 6.85 -9.44 -2.83
CA GLN A 92 7.65 -10.57 -2.34
C GLN A 92 7.69 -10.59 -0.79
N GLY A 93 7.27 -11.70 -0.19
CA GLY A 93 7.24 -11.85 1.27
C GLY A 93 6.25 -10.94 2.00
N ALA A 94 5.35 -10.23 1.30
CA ALA A 94 4.34 -9.40 1.94
C ALA A 94 3.33 -10.26 2.73
N ARG A 95 2.79 -9.71 3.81
CA ARG A 95 1.76 -10.39 4.63
C ARG A 95 0.39 -9.85 4.27
N LEU A 96 -0.51 -10.68 3.75
CA LEU A 96 -1.89 -10.31 3.41
C LEU A 96 -2.92 -11.11 4.22
N THR A 97 -2.53 -11.67 5.37
CA THR A 97 -3.41 -12.54 6.16
C THR A 97 -4.69 -11.79 6.54
N GLY A 98 -5.85 -12.36 6.20
CA GLY A 98 -7.16 -11.76 6.50
C GLY A 98 -7.56 -10.55 5.65
N ALA A 99 -6.72 -10.12 4.70
CA ALA A 99 -7.00 -8.98 3.84
C ALA A 99 -8.18 -9.23 2.90
N THR A 100 -9.00 -8.21 2.66
CA THR A 100 -10.04 -8.24 1.63
C THR A 100 -9.45 -7.79 0.31
N VAL A 101 -9.50 -8.63 -0.73
CA VAL A 101 -8.90 -8.35 -2.05
C VAL A 101 -9.93 -8.42 -3.18
N THR A 102 -11.19 -8.16 -2.88
CA THR A 102 -12.29 -8.16 -3.85
C THR A 102 -11.99 -7.19 -5.00
N ARG A 103 -11.97 -7.70 -6.23
CA ARG A 103 -11.66 -6.94 -7.47
C ARG A 103 -10.30 -6.23 -7.48
N ALA A 104 -9.37 -6.62 -6.59
CA ALA A 104 -8.01 -6.09 -6.64
C ALA A 104 -7.26 -6.63 -7.87
N ASP A 105 -6.48 -5.79 -8.53
CA ASP A 105 -5.75 -6.12 -9.74
C ASP A 105 -4.29 -6.47 -9.43
N PHE A 106 -3.94 -7.75 -9.46
CA PHE A 106 -2.59 -8.26 -9.24
C PHE A 106 -1.86 -8.63 -10.54
N ARG A 107 -2.32 -8.21 -11.72
CA ARG A 107 -1.65 -8.57 -12.99
C ARG A 107 -0.18 -8.12 -12.96
N GLY A 108 0.72 -9.04 -13.33
CA GLY A 108 2.16 -8.80 -13.31
C GLY A 108 2.78 -8.58 -11.92
N ALA A 109 2.01 -8.67 -10.83
CA ALA A 109 2.55 -8.51 -9.50
C ALA A 109 3.40 -9.72 -9.09
N ASN A 110 4.55 -9.47 -8.46
CA ASN A 110 5.36 -10.53 -7.86
C ASN A 110 4.85 -10.84 -6.45
N VAL A 111 4.22 -11.99 -6.26
CA VAL A 111 3.69 -12.45 -4.96
C VAL A 111 4.50 -13.61 -4.37
N ALA A 112 5.75 -13.80 -4.82
CA ALA A 112 6.59 -14.88 -4.33
C ALA A 112 6.77 -14.81 -2.80
N GLY A 113 6.42 -15.88 -2.10
CA GLY A 113 6.52 -15.95 -0.64
C GLY A 113 5.55 -15.05 0.13
N ALA A 114 4.60 -14.39 -0.54
CA ALA A 114 3.56 -13.62 0.15
C ALA A 114 2.62 -14.55 0.94
N ASP A 115 2.25 -14.13 2.15
CA ASP A 115 1.28 -14.86 2.97
C ASP A 115 -0.15 -14.47 2.57
N LEU A 116 -0.77 -15.33 1.76
CA LEU A 116 -2.13 -15.16 1.23
C LEU A 116 -3.18 -15.97 2.02
N ARG A 117 -2.85 -16.45 3.22
CA ARG A 117 -3.81 -17.23 4.01
C ARG A 117 -5.01 -16.37 4.42
N GLN A 118 -6.20 -16.95 4.39
CA GLN A 118 -7.44 -16.30 4.83
C GLN A 118 -7.78 -14.98 4.11
N ILE A 119 -7.23 -14.73 2.92
CA ILE A 119 -7.69 -13.60 2.11
C ILE A 119 -9.17 -13.76 1.77
N LYS A 120 -9.89 -12.64 1.77
CA LYS A 120 -11.32 -12.59 1.43
C LYS A 120 -11.44 -12.16 -0.02
N ARG A 121 -12.02 -13.03 -0.84
CA ARG A 121 -12.38 -12.75 -2.24
C ARG A 121 -13.91 -12.65 -2.24
N GLY A 122 -14.45 -11.47 -2.54
CA GLY A 122 -15.91 -11.27 -2.60
C GLY A 122 -16.60 -12.34 -3.43
N LEU A 123 -17.81 -12.73 -3.01
CA LEU A 123 -18.68 -13.66 -3.72
C LEU A 123 -19.10 -13.11 -5.09
#